data_AF-A0A1X7M7B8-F1
#
_entry.id   AF-A0A1X7M7B8-F1
#
_cell.length_a   1.000
_cell.length_b   1.000
_cell.length_c   1.000
_cell.angle_alpha   90.00
_cell.angle_beta   90.00
_cell.angle_gamma   90.00
#
_symmetry.space_group_name_H-M   'P 1'
#
loop_
_entity.id
_entity.type
_entity.pdbx_description
1 polymer ?
#
loop_
_entity_poly.entity_id
_entity_poly.type
_entity_poly.pdbx_seq_one_letter_code
_entity_poly.pdbx_strand_id
1 'polypeptide(L)' 'MSVTIIIKVIHTDKGLVLDPEIQAPTNGHCQHEMLFATGYVAAAIETVNELNEKFSELENKPGEKKHVY' A
#
# COMPACT_ATOMS: atom_id res chain seq x y z
N MET A 1 -3.13 22.22 9.37
CA MET A 1 -2.58 22.42 8.01
C MET A 1 -2.85 21.15 7.22
N SER A 2 -2.99 21.16 5.90
CA SER A 2 -3.24 19.90 5.17
C SER A 2 -1.96 19.05 5.10
N VAL A 3 -2.05 17.80 5.55
CA VAL A 3 -1.06 16.75 5.26
C VAL A 3 -1.58 15.96 4.08
N THR A 4 -0.73 15.75 3.08
CA THR A 4 -1.05 14.96 1.89
C THR A 4 -0.30 13.65 1.95
N ILE A 5 -1.00 12.55 1.69
CA ILE A 5 -0.42 11.21 1.61
C ILE A 5 -0.49 10.78 0.15
N ILE A 6 0.65 10.46 -0.43
CA ILE A 6 0.77 9.93 -1.78
C ILE A 6 1.20 8.47 -1.65
N ILE A 7 0.40 7.55 -2.17
CA ILE A 7 0.73 6.12 -2.20
C ILE A 7 0.93 5.74 -3.66
N LYS A 8 2.18 5.52 -4.07
CA LYS A 8 2.46 4.93 -5.38
C LYS A 8 2.30 3.42 -5.26
N VAL A 9 1.45 2.85 -6.10
CA VAL A 9 1.24 1.40 -6.19
C VAL A 9 2.00 0.89 -7.42
N ILE A 10 2.92 -0.04 -7.20
CA ILE A 10 3.75 -0.63 -8.23
C ILE A 10 3.35 -2.10 -8.37
N HIS A 11 2.86 -2.48 -9.54
CA HIS A 11 2.55 -3.87 -9.86
C HIS A 11 3.81 -4.58 -10.36
N THR A 12 4.12 -5.74 -9.79
CA THR A 12 5.27 -6.58 -10.13
C THR A 12 4.81 -8.00 -10.45
N ASP A 13 5.72 -8.83 -10.96
CA ASP A 13 5.51 -10.27 -11.14
C ASP A 13 5.25 -11.01 -9.82
N LYS A 14 5.70 -10.45 -8.69
CA LYS A 14 5.58 -11.03 -7.35
C LYS A 14 4.43 -10.44 -6.52
N GLY A 15 3.60 -9.58 -7.12
CA GLY A 15 2.50 -8.88 -6.45
C GLY A 15 2.67 -7.36 -6.45
N LEU A 16 2.09 -6.69 -5.47
CA LEU A 16 2.06 -5.24 -5.32
C LEU A 16 3.15 -4.74 -4.37
N VAL A 17 3.76 -3.61 -4.70
CA VAL A 17 4.70 -2.87 -3.83
C VAL A 17 4.19 -1.45 -3.66
N LEU A 18 4.24 -0.92 -2.43
CA LEU A 18 3.89 0.47 -2.16
C LEU A 18 5.14 1.32 -1.94
N ASP A 19 5.16 2.51 -2.55
CA ASP A 19 6.11 3.59 -2.26
C ASP A 19 5.33 4.80 -1.71
N PRO A 20 5.17 4.88 -0.37
CA PRO A 20 4.43 5.94 0.29
C PRO A 20 5.27 7.19 0.52
N GLU A 21 4.66 8.36 0.33
CA GLU A 21 5.24 9.67 0.60
C GLU A 21 4.25 10.52 1.38
N ILE A 22 4.68 11.12 2.48
CA ILE A 22 3.88 12.08 3.25
C ILE A 22 4.42 13.48 2.96
N GLN A 23 3.63 14.29 2.25
CA GLN A 23 3.95 15.68 1.97
C GLN A 23 3.23 16.59 2.97
N ALA A 24 4.01 17.40 3.68
CA ALA A 24 3.46 18.34 4.64
C ALA A 24 4.25 19.67 4.63
N PRO A 25 3.61 20.82 4.96
CA PRO A 25 4.27 22.13 4.92
C PRO A 25 5.34 22.28 6.01
N THR A 26 6.51 22.83 5.68
CA THR A 26 7.69 22.96 6.57
C THR A 26 7.47 23.78 7.86
N ASN A 27 6.37 24.51 7.96
CA ASN A 27 6.07 25.54 8.96
C ASN A 27 5.45 24.98 10.27
N GLY A 28 5.81 23.76 10.65
CA GLY A 28 5.42 23.13 11.91
C GLY A 28 4.17 22.28 11.77
N HIS A 29 4.34 20.96 11.83
CA HIS A 29 3.21 20.03 11.80
C HIS A 29 2.58 19.91 13.18
N CYS A 30 1.26 19.79 13.23
CA CYS A 30 0.62 19.31 14.45
C CYS A 30 0.92 17.81 14.56
N GLN A 31 1.48 17.36 15.70
CA GLN A 31 1.86 15.95 15.91
C GLN A 31 0.71 14.97 15.61
N HIS A 32 -0.53 15.37 15.87
CA HIS A 32 -1.72 14.57 15.60
C HIS A 32 -1.95 14.31 14.09
N GLU A 33 -1.71 15.30 13.23
CA GLU A 33 -1.89 15.15 11.77
C GLU A 33 -0.88 14.14 11.20
N MET A 34 0.38 14.20 11.67
CA MET A 34 1.41 13.23 11.30
C MET A 34 1.11 11.83 11.84
N LEU A 35 0.58 11.71 13.06
CA LEU A 35 0.18 10.43 13.64
C LEU A 35 -0.85 9.74 12.74
N PHE A 36 -1.93 10.43 12.36
CA PHE A 36 -2.93 9.88 11.45
C PHE A 36 -2.32 9.51 10.09
N ALA A 37 -1.48 10.38 9.51
CA ALA A 37 -0.86 10.11 8.22
C ALA A 37 0.03 8.86 8.24
N THR A 38 0.84 8.68 9.29
CA THR A 38 1.64 7.45 9.46
C THR A 38 0.77 6.20 9.65
N GLY A 39 -0.34 6.32 10.38
CA GLY A 39 -1.29 5.22 10.55
C GLY A 39 -1.94 4.78 9.23
N TYR A 40 -2.32 5.73 8.38
CA TYR A 40 -2.84 5.43 7.03
C TYR A 40 -1.82 4.71 6.15
N VAL A 41 -0.56 5.16 6.18
CA VAL A 41 0.53 4.49 5.44
C VAL A 41 0.72 3.05 5.94
N ALA A 42 0.71 2.84 7.25
CA ALA A 42 0.85 1.50 7.84
C ALA A 42 -0.30 0.57 7.40
N ALA A 43 -1.54 1.04 7.48
CA ALA A 43 -2.71 0.27 7.06
C ALA A 43 -2.69 -0.09 5.57
N ALA A 44 -2.20 0.82 4.71
CA ALA A 44 -2.05 0.54 3.28
C ALA A 44 -1.00 -0.56 3.03
N ILE A 45 0.13 -0.54 3.74
CA ILE A 45 1.17 -1.56 3.65
C ILE A 45 0.64 -2.93 4.10
N GLU A 46 -0.07 -2.97 5.24
CA GLU A 46 -0.71 -4.18 5.75
C GLU A 46 -1.67 -4.78 4.71
N THR A 47 -2.54 -3.95 4.14
CA THR A 47 -3.48 -4.37 3.09
C THR A 47 -2.76 -4.97 1.88
N VAL A 48 -1.65 -4.38 1.44
CA VAL A 48 -0.88 -4.93 0.31
C VAL A 48 -0.21 -6.25 0.64
N ASN A 49 0.29 -6.42 1.86
CA ASN A 49 0.86 -7.70 2.29
C ASN A 49 -0.22 -8.80 2.26
N GLU A 50 -1.41 -8.54 2.79
CA GLU A 50 -2.54 -9.49 2.73
C GLU A 50 -2.93 -9.84 1.28
N LEU A 51 -2.93 -8.85 0.38
CA LEU A 51 -3.23 -9.08 -1.03
C LEU A 51 -2.16 -9.94 -1.70
N ASN A 52 -0.89 -9.71 -1.39
CA ASN A 52 0.23 -10.49 -1.93
C ASN A 52 0.24 -11.93 -1.41
N GLU A 53 -0.13 -12.15 -0.14
CA GLU A 53 -0.33 -13.50 0.41
C GLU A 53 -1.45 -14.23 -0.34
N LYS A 54 -2.61 -13.58 -0.51
CA LYS A 54 -3.73 -14.14 -1.28
C LYS A 54 -3.36 -14.42 -2.73
N PHE A 55 -2.58 -13.53 -3.38
CA PHE A 55 -2.10 -13.75 -4.73
C PHE A 55 -1.18 -14.97 -4.82
N SER A 56 -0.27 -15.12 -3.85
CA SER A 56 0.62 -16.28 -3.76
C SER A 56 -0.16 -17.58 -3.56
N GLU A 57 -1.22 -17.57 -2.75
CA GLU A 57 -2.10 -18.75 -2.60
C GLU A 57 -2.82 -19.12 -3.90
N LEU A 58 -3.22 -18.13 -4.71
CA LEU A 58 -3.84 -18.39 -6.02
C LEU A 58 -2.84 -18.97 -7.02
N GLU A 59 -1.59 -18.50 -7.04
CA GLU A 59 -0.54 -19.08 -7.89
C GLU A 59 -0.21 -20.54 -7.50
N ASN A 60 -0.28 -20.86 -6.21
CA ASN A 60 0.04 -22.19 -5.69
C ASN A 60 -1.13 -23.20 -5.73
N LYS A 61 -2.33 -22.81 -6.19
CA LYS A 61 -3.46 -23.74 -6.39
C LYS A 61 -3.31 -24.50 -7.71
N PRO A 62 -3.18 -25.84 -7.69
CA PRO A 62 -3.15 -26.63 -8.91
C PRO A 62 -4.57 -26.70 -9.50
N GLY A 63 -4.86 -25.90 -10.54
CA GLY A 63 -6.06 -26.14 -11.35
C GLY A 63 -6.67 -24.99 -12.15
N GLU A 64 -6.42 -23.71 -11.82
CA GLU A 64 -7.19 -22.61 -12.43
C GLU A 64 -6.33 -21.53 -13.10
N LYS A 65 -5.41 -21.93 -13.98
CA LYS A 65 -4.90 -21.01 -15.01
C LYS A 65 -5.94 -20.83 -16.13
N LYS A 66 -7.10 -20.26 -15.81
CA LYS A 66 -7.97 -19.66 -16.83
C LYS A 66 -7.64 -18.17 -16.91
N HIS A 67 -6.59 -17.87 -17.66
CA HIS A 67 -6.38 -16.50 -18.15
C HIS A 67 -7.58 -16.14 -19.03
N VAL A 68 -8.43 -15.23 -18.57
CA VAL A 68 -9.43 -14.58 -19.42
C VAL A 68 -8.71 -13.45 -20.13
N TYR A 69 -8.61 -13.59 -21.46
CA TYR A 69 -8.08 -12.59 -22.39
C TYR A 69 -8.91 -11.31 -22.38
#